data_AF-A0A7S3WY66-F1
#
_entry.id   AF-A0A7S3WY66-F1
#
_cell.length_a   1.000
_cell.length_b   1.000
_cell.length_c   1.000
_cell.angle_alpha   90.00
_cell.angle_beta   90.00
_cell.angle_gamma   90.00
#
_symmetry.space_group_name_H-M   'P 1'
#
loop_
_entity.id
_entity.type
_entity.pdbx_description
1 polymer ?
#
loop_
_entity_poly.entity_id
_entity_poly.type
_entity_poly.pdbx_seq_one_letter_code
_entity_poly.pdbx_strand_id
1 'polypeptide(L)'
;AFTRHSSRFLTAWCYAMPFVLWPIVGDTTPIAAVFVSWAMLGTEDIGVQVEEPFDVLPLWQYAQGIAASCDGLVKEAAEGTITLSRDLDFQRTGAQVVVRPLWSAPAAPLASSNDGDAARLVEHHSESVEEERH
;
A
#
# COMPACT_ATOMS: atom_id res chain seq x y z
N ALA A 1 7.81 12.27 29.14
CA ALA A 1 9.06 12.35 29.94
C ALA A 1 10.18 11.49 29.33
N PHE A 2 9.86 10.30 28.83
CA PHE A 2 10.80 9.38 28.18
C PHE A 2 11.46 9.98 26.92
N THR A 3 10.68 10.56 26.01
CA THR A 3 11.15 11.24 24.79
C THR A 3 12.13 12.38 25.06
N ARG A 4 11.82 13.27 26.03
CA ARG A 4 12.75 14.34 26.44
C ARG A 4 14.05 13.81 27.03
N HIS A 5 14.02 12.65 27.69
CA HIS A 5 15.22 12.05 28.27
C HIS A 5 16.08 11.37 27.20
N SER A 6 15.43 10.74 26.22
CA SER A 6 16.08 10.12 25.06
C SER A 6 16.79 11.16 24.20
N SER A 7 16.11 12.26 23.86
CA SER A 7 16.68 13.37 23.07
C SER A 7 17.94 13.98 23.71
N ARG A 8 17.92 14.21 25.03
CA ARG A 8 19.07 14.75 25.78
C ARG A 8 20.25 13.77 25.81
N PHE A 9 19.98 12.48 25.96
CA PHE A 9 21.01 11.44 25.94
C PHE A 9 21.63 11.31 24.54
N LEU A 10 20.82 11.27 23.49
CA LEU A 10 21.29 11.20 22.10
C LEU A 10 22.10 12.44 21.70
N THR A 11 21.69 13.61 22.16
CA THR A 11 22.44 14.85 21.96
C THR A 11 23.82 14.78 22.64
N ALA A 12 23.87 14.33 23.90
CA ALA A 12 25.14 14.14 24.61
C ALA A 12 26.04 13.09 23.93
N TRP A 13 25.44 12.01 23.42
CA TRP A 13 26.14 10.98 22.65
C TRP A 13 26.74 11.54 21.35
N CYS A 14 26.00 12.38 20.62
CA CYS A 14 26.49 13.04 19.42
C CYS A 14 27.63 14.03 19.69
N TYR A 15 27.65 14.68 20.86
CA TYR A 15 28.79 15.50 21.27
C TYR A 15 30.02 14.67 21.68
N ALA A 16 29.83 13.43 22.14
CA ALA A 16 30.93 12.51 22.45
C ALA A 16 31.55 11.86 21.20
N MET A 17 30.77 11.69 20.13
CA MET A 17 31.21 11.11 18.85
C MET A 17 32.47 11.73 18.22
N PRO A 18 32.62 13.06 18.08
CA PRO A 18 33.82 13.64 17.48
C PRO A 18 35.10 13.30 18.25
N PHE A 19 35.04 13.16 19.58
CA PHE A 19 36.19 12.77 20.40
C PHE A 19 36.60 11.31 20.16
N VAL A 20 35.64 10.42 19.95
CA VAL A 20 35.89 8.99 19.65
C VAL A 20 36.41 8.81 18.23
N LEU A 21 35.95 9.63 17.29
CA LEU A 21 36.26 9.48 15.86
C LEU A 21 37.56 10.18 15.45
N TRP A 22 38.06 11.12 16.26
CA TRP A 22 39.32 11.82 16.06
C TRP A 22 40.53 10.89 15.74
N PRO A 23 40.82 9.82 16.51
CA PRO A 23 41.95 8.94 16.22
C PRO A 23 41.77 8.04 14.98
N ILE A 24 40.56 7.94 14.42
CA ILE A 24 40.24 7.00 13.33
C ILE A 24 40.24 7.71 11.97
N VAL A 25 39.63 8.89 11.91
CA VAL A 25 39.24 9.57 10.66
C VAL A 25 40.02 10.88 10.42
N GLY A 26 40.71 11.40 11.45
CA GLY A 26 41.57 12.58 11.37
C GLY A 26 40.81 13.82 10.88
N ASP A 27 41.30 14.47 9.82
CA ASP A 27 40.75 15.74 9.32
C ASP A 27 39.33 15.62 8.75
N THR A 28 38.87 14.41 8.43
CA THR A 28 37.50 14.16 7.93
C THR A 28 36.49 13.85 9.04
N THR A 29 36.94 13.84 10.30
CA THR A 29 36.11 13.65 11.50
C THR A 29 34.88 14.56 11.57
N PRO A 30 34.92 15.87 11.26
CA PRO A 30 33.73 16.71 11.35
C PRO A 30 32.64 16.30 10.35
N ILE A 31 32.99 15.88 9.14
CA ILE A 31 32.01 15.46 8.12
C ILE A 31 31.33 14.16 8.54
N ALA A 32 32.11 13.18 9.00
CA ALA A 32 31.58 11.91 9.45
C ALA A 32 30.74 12.05 10.74
N ALA A 33 31.16 12.89 11.68
CA ALA A 33 30.41 13.17 12.90
C ALA A 33 29.06 13.84 12.58
N VAL A 34 29.04 14.85 11.70
CA VAL A 34 27.81 15.51 11.27
C VAL A 34 26.86 14.51 10.59
N PHE A 35 27.36 13.64 9.72
CA PHE A 35 26.53 12.65 9.04
C PHE A 35 25.89 11.65 10.01
N VAL A 36 26.66 11.12 10.97
CA VAL A 36 26.13 10.17 11.97
C VAL A 36 25.18 10.86 12.93
N SER A 37 25.49 12.08 13.39
CA SER A 37 24.60 12.86 14.23
C SER A 37 23.30 13.19 13.51
N TRP A 38 23.35 13.59 12.24
CA TRP A 38 22.17 13.83 11.43
C TRP A 38 21.30 12.57 11.30
N ALA A 39 21.89 11.40 11.05
CA ALA A 39 21.16 10.15 10.96
C ALA A 39 20.51 9.74 12.29
N MET A 40 21.24 9.86 13.41
CA MET A 40 20.71 9.50 14.74
C MET A 40 19.61 10.45 15.22
N LEU A 41 19.83 11.78 15.12
CA LEU A 41 18.81 12.76 15.52
C LEU A 41 17.61 12.72 14.59
N GLY A 42 17.82 12.54 13.27
CA GLY A 42 16.74 12.38 12.31
C GLY A 42 15.85 11.17 12.63
N THR A 43 16.44 10.05 13.06
CA THR A 43 15.66 8.86 13.44
C THR A 43 14.84 9.09 14.72
N GLU A 44 15.36 9.86 15.68
CA GLU A 44 14.61 10.22 16.89
C GLU A 44 13.37 11.05 16.55
N ASP A 45 13.53 12.06 15.71
CA ASP A 45 12.45 12.97 15.32
C ASP A 45 11.32 12.22 14.59
N ILE A 46 11.67 11.27 13.72
CA ILE A 46 10.70 10.39 13.06
C ILE A 46 10.01 9.47 14.09
N GLY A 47 10.74 8.98 15.10
CA GLY A 47 10.18 8.18 16.18
C GLY A 47 9.10 8.94 16.96
N VAL A 48 9.31 10.22 17.25
CA VAL A 48 8.32 11.07 17.93
C VAL A 48 7.07 11.28 17.08
N GLN A 49 7.22 11.52 15.78
CA GLN A 49 6.08 11.71 14.88
C GLN A 49 5.22 10.44 14.76
N VAL A 50 5.82 9.26 14.88
CA VAL A 50 5.09 7.98 14.88
C VAL A 50 4.29 7.77 16.18
N GLU A 51 4.69 8.41 17.29
CA GLU A 51 3.92 8.36 18.55
C GLU A 51 2.62 9.17 18.48
N GLU A 52 2.50 10.14 17.57
CA GLU A 52 1.31 10.98 17.38
C GLU A 52 0.66 10.77 16.00
N PRO A 53 0.13 9.56 15.72
CA PRO A 53 -0.35 9.19 14.38
C PRO A 53 -1.60 9.98 13.94
N PHE A 54 -2.30 10.66 14.84
CA PHE A 54 -3.53 11.39 14.54
C PHE A 54 -3.34 12.90 14.38
N ASP A 55 -2.18 13.45 14.75
CA ASP A 55 -1.88 14.87 14.54
C ASP A 55 -1.42 15.14 13.10
N VAL A 56 -0.70 14.17 12.50
CA VAL A 56 -0.24 14.21 11.11
C VAL A 56 -1.31 13.72 10.12
N LEU A 57 -2.21 12.82 10.54
CA LEU A 57 -3.23 12.25 9.65
C LEU A 57 -4.48 13.14 9.63
N PRO A 58 -4.96 13.60 8.45
CA PRO A 58 -6.12 14.47 8.36
C PRO A 58 -7.43 13.68 8.59
N LEU A 59 -7.71 13.30 9.84
CA LEU A 59 -8.90 12.54 10.24
C LEU A 59 -10.20 13.20 9.77
N TRP A 60 -10.23 14.53 9.77
CA TRP A 60 -11.35 15.33 9.27
C TRP A 60 -11.63 15.06 7.79
N GLN A 61 -10.61 14.91 6.94
CA GLN A 61 -10.80 14.61 5.51
C GLN A 61 -11.35 13.20 5.30
N TYR A 62 -10.90 12.22 6.11
CA TYR A 62 -11.46 10.88 6.07
C TYR A 62 -12.94 10.86 6.50
N ALA A 63 -13.29 11.57 7.58
CA ALA A 63 -14.67 11.68 8.04
C ALA A 63 -15.58 12.36 7.00
N GLN A 64 -15.08 13.41 6.34
CA GLN A 64 -15.80 14.08 5.25
C GLN A 64 -15.99 13.17 4.02
N GLY A 65 -14.97 12.38 3.65
CA GLY A 65 -15.08 11.42 2.56
C GLY A 65 -16.14 10.35 2.81
N ILE A 66 -16.23 9.84 4.05
CA ILE A 66 -17.27 8.87 4.45
C ILE A 66 -18.64 9.53 4.45
N ALA A 67 -18.77 10.73 5.02
CA ALA A 67 -20.04 11.46 5.04
C ALA A 67 -20.56 11.76 3.61
N ALA A 68 -19.68 12.20 2.72
CA ALA A 68 -20.01 12.43 1.31
C ALA A 68 -20.44 11.14 0.60
N SER A 69 -19.81 10.00 0.93
CA SER A 69 -20.19 8.69 0.37
C SER A 69 -21.58 8.27 0.83
N CYS A 70 -21.89 8.41 2.12
CA CYS A 70 -23.22 8.13 2.66
C CYS A 70 -24.30 9.04 2.04
N ASP A 71 -24.03 10.34 1.91
CA ASP A 71 -24.96 11.28 1.27
C ASP A 71 -25.20 10.94 -0.21
N GLY A 72 -24.19 10.44 -0.91
CA GLY A 72 -24.32 9.93 -2.28
C GLY A 72 -25.27 8.73 -2.34
N LEU A 73 -25.04 7.73 -1.50
CA LEU A 73 -25.88 6.51 -1.44
C LEU A 73 -27.34 6.82 -1.08
N VAL A 74 -27.58 7.76 -0.16
CA VAL A 74 -28.95 8.17 0.22
C VAL A 74 -29.67 8.85 -0.94
N LYS A 75 -28.96 9.69 -1.72
CA LYS A 75 -29.55 10.35 -2.90
C LYS A 75 -29.88 9.35 -4.00
N GLU A 76 -28.98 8.40 -4.28
CA GLU A 76 -29.21 7.32 -5.26
C GLU A 76 -30.38 6.41 -4.86
N ALA A 77 -30.50 6.10 -3.56
CA ALA A 77 -31.64 5.33 -3.05
C ALA A 77 -32.97 6.10 -3.14
N ALA A 78 -32.95 7.42 -2.95
CA ALA A 78 -34.12 8.28 -3.08
C ALA A 78 -34.58 8.44 -4.54
N GLU A 79 -33.66 8.40 -5.50
CA GLU A 79 -33.95 8.46 -6.94
C GLU A 79 -34.37 7.10 -7.54
N GLY A 80 -34.46 6.05 -6.71
CA GLY A 80 -35.09 4.78 -7.09
C GLY A 80 -34.31 3.95 -8.12
N THR A 81 -33.01 4.24 -8.32
CA THR A 81 -32.14 3.50 -9.25
C THR A 81 -31.03 2.80 -8.46
N ILE A 82 -31.35 1.65 -7.87
CA ILE A 82 -30.33 0.76 -7.32
C ILE A 82 -29.80 -0.12 -8.46
N THR A 83 -28.87 0.39 -9.26
CA THR A 83 -28.03 -0.43 -10.16
C THR A 83 -26.71 -0.74 -9.46
N LEU A 84 -26.73 -1.76 -8.61
CA LEU A 84 -25.64 -2.22 -7.72
C LEU A 84 -24.45 -2.86 -8.47
N SER A 85 -24.07 -2.40 -9.67
CA SER A 85 -23.03 -3.13 -10.43
C SER A 85 -22.18 -2.33 -11.41
N ARG A 86 -22.20 -0.98 -11.44
CA ARG A 86 -21.50 -0.27 -12.53
C ARG A 86 -20.67 0.98 -12.23
N ASP A 87 -20.29 1.27 -10.99
CA ASP A 87 -19.43 2.44 -10.74
C ASP A 87 -18.42 2.28 -9.60
N LEU A 88 -17.68 1.17 -9.60
CA LEU A 88 -16.39 1.09 -8.90
C LEU A 88 -15.23 1.64 -9.75
N ASP A 89 -15.50 2.28 -10.90
CA ASP A 89 -14.48 2.86 -11.78
C ASP A 89 -14.25 4.37 -11.56
N PHE A 90 -14.87 4.98 -10.55
CA PHE A 90 -14.62 6.39 -10.25
C PHE A 90 -13.26 6.62 -9.55
N GLN A 91 -12.29 7.01 -10.38
CA GLN A 91 -11.10 7.81 -10.09
C GLN A 91 -10.41 7.64 -8.74
N ARG A 92 -9.56 6.63 -8.71
CA ARG A 92 -8.50 6.44 -7.73
C ARG A 92 -7.26 7.28 -8.08
N THR A 93 -7.39 8.61 -8.18
CA THR A 93 -6.26 9.53 -8.41
C THR A 93 -5.60 9.89 -7.08
N GLY A 94 -4.84 8.96 -6.53
CA GLY A 94 -3.99 9.14 -5.35
C GLY A 94 -3.19 7.87 -5.14
N ALA A 95 -1.91 7.96 -4.79
CA ALA A 95 -1.00 6.81 -4.68
C ALA A 95 -1.60 5.73 -3.77
N GLN A 96 -2.10 4.66 -4.37
CA GLN A 96 -2.71 3.57 -3.64
C GLN A 96 -1.62 2.64 -3.14
N VAL A 97 -1.52 2.53 -1.82
CA VAL A 97 -0.89 1.39 -1.18
C VAL A 97 -1.76 0.16 -1.50
N VAL A 98 -1.31 -0.61 -2.49
CA VAL A 98 -1.88 -1.92 -2.80
C VAL A 98 -1.54 -2.84 -1.63
N VAL A 99 -2.45 -2.96 -0.67
CA VAL A 99 -2.34 -3.97 0.38
C VAL A 99 -2.74 -5.30 -0.25
N ARG A 100 -1.77 -6.01 -0.84
CA ARG A 100 -1.95 -7.44 -1.13
C ARG A 100 -1.99 -8.17 0.21
N PRO A 101 -3.04 -8.93 0.53
CA PRO A 101 -3.01 -9.79 1.68
C PRO A 101 -1.83 -10.76 1.54
N LEU A 102 -1.00 -10.87 2.58
CA LEU A 102 0.21 -11.72 2.61
C LEU A 102 -0.08 -13.18 2.25
N TRP A 103 -1.31 -13.63 2.47
CA TRP A 103 -1.76 -14.99 2.17
C TRP A 103 -2.17 -15.20 0.70
N SER A 104 -2.22 -14.14 -0.12
CA SER A 104 -2.39 -14.27 -1.59
C SER A 104 -1.08 -14.68 -2.26
N ALA A 105 -0.59 -15.87 -1.89
CA ALA A 105 0.39 -16.58 -2.69
C ALA A 105 -0.21 -16.80 -4.08
N PRO A 106 0.57 -16.62 -5.16
CA PRO A 106 0.09 -16.94 -6.50
C PRO A 106 -0.24 -18.44 -6.53
N ALA A 107 -1.49 -18.77 -6.80
CA ALA A 107 -1.82 -20.12 -7.23
C ALA A 107 -0.94 -20.40 -8.45
N ALA A 108 -0.04 -21.37 -8.31
CA ALA A 108 0.83 -21.84 -9.36
C ALA A 108 0.01 -22.16 -10.64
N PRO A 109 0.57 -21.97 -11.84
CA PRO A 109 -0.16 -22.21 -13.07
C PRO A 109 -0.46 -23.71 -13.18
N LEU A 110 -1.69 -24.10 -12.93
CA LEU A 110 -2.19 -25.39 -13.40
C LEU A 110 -2.31 -25.29 -14.92
N ALA A 111 -1.49 -26.10 -15.58
CA ALA A 111 -1.38 -26.22 -17.02
C ALA A 111 -2.74 -26.24 -17.71
N SER A 112 -3.04 -25.22 -18.52
CA SER A 112 -4.11 -25.28 -19.53
C SER A 112 -3.59 -26.09 -20.72
N SER A 113 -3.79 -27.41 -20.67
CA SER A 113 -3.63 -28.28 -21.84
C SER A 113 -5.01 -28.65 -22.37
N ASN A 114 -5.47 -27.83 -23.32
CA ASN A 114 -6.30 -28.23 -24.46
C ASN A 114 -7.81 -28.52 -24.23
N ASP A 115 -8.59 -27.49 -23.92
CA ASP A 115 -10.04 -27.42 -24.23
C ASP A 115 -10.28 -27.13 -25.73
N GLY A 116 -9.69 -27.95 -26.59
CA GLY A 116 -9.84 -27.88 -28.05
C GLY A 116 -10.55 -29.10 -28.67
N ASP A 117 -10.77 -30.17 -27.90
CA ASP A 117 -11.30 -31.45 -28.42
C ASP A 117 -12.82 -31.66 -28.19
N ALA A 118 -13.46 -30.88 -27.32
CA ALA A 118 -14.91 -31.00 -27.11
C ALA A 118 -15.74 -30.37 -28.25
N ALA A 119 -15.18 -29.40 -28.98
CA ALA A 119 -15.89 -28.72 -30.08
C ALA A 119 -15.90 -29.52 -31.40
N ARG A 120 -14.92 -30.42 -31.62
CA ARG A 120 -14.84 -31.23 -32.84
C ARG A 120 -15.68 -32.51 -32.84
N LEU A 121 -16.12 -32.97 -31.66
CA LEU A 121 -17.02 -34.13 -31.56
C LEU A 121 -18.51 -33.76 -31.68
N VAL A 122 -18.86 -32.47 -31.57
CA VAL A 122 -20.24 -32.01 -31.75
C VAL A 122 -20.55 -31.75 -33.23
N GLU A 123 -19.61 -31.22 -34.02
CA GLU A 123 -19.86 -30.99 -35.47
C GLU A 123 -19.99 -32.29 -36.28
N HIS A 124 -19.22 -33.34 -35.94
CA HIS A 124 -19.26 -34.59 -36.70
C HIS A 124 -20.53 -35.44 -36.43
N HIS A 125 -21.27 -35.14 -35.36
CA HIS A 125 -22.55 -35.80 -35.06
C HIS A 125 -23.76 -35.06 -35.67
N SER A 126 -23.60 -33.78 -36.04
CA SER A 126 -24.64 -33.02 -36.76
C SER A 126 -24.68 -33.27 -38.26
N GLU A 127 -23.56 -33.67 -38.89
CA GLU A 127 -23.57 -34.02 -40.33
C GLU A 127 -24.12 -35.43 -40.62
N SER A 128 -24.15 -36.34 -39.63
CA SER A 128 -24.65 -37.71 -39.83
C SER A 128 -26.18 -37.85 -39.70
N VAL A 129 -26.89 -36.79 -39.30
CA VAL A 129 -28.37 -36.81 -39.19
C VAL A 129 -29.06 -36.18 -40.42
N GLU A 130 -28.36 -35.36 -41.21
CA GLU A 130 -28.90 -34.77 -42.44
C GLU A 130 -28.81 -35.72 -43.66
N GLU A 131 -27.91 -36.73 -43.62
CA GLU A 131 -27.75 -37.74 -44.70
C GLU A 131 -28.66 -38.98 -44.54
N GLU A 132 -29.52 -39.04 -43.51
CA GLU A 132 -30.55 -40.10 -43.36
C GLU A 132 -31.97 -39.58 -43.67
N ARG A 133 -32.07 -38.45 -44.39
CA ARG A 133 -33.33 -37.84 -44.83
C ARG A 133 -33.42 -37.62 -46.33
N HIS A 134 -32.82 -38.52 -47.11
CA HIS A 134 -33.05 -38.65 -48.55
C HIS A 134 -33.17 -40.12 -48.97
#